data_AF-X6NW24-F1
#
_entry.id   AF-X6NW24-F1
#
_cell.length_a   1.000
_cell.length_b   1.000
_cell.length_c   1.000
_cell.angle_alpha   90.00
_cell.angle_beta   90.00
_cell.angle_gamma   90.00
#
_symmetry.space_group_name_H-M   'P 1'
#
loop_
_entity.id
_entity.type
_entity.pdbx_description
1 polymer ?
#
loop_
_entity_poly.entity_id
_entity_poly.type
_entity_poly.pdbx_seq_one_letter_code
_entity_poly.pdbx_strand_id
1 'polypeptide(L)'
;MISTEGKRILSQFGKNGFFCFFYNIERIMGLPGNMCCGDCGEKLNKDIGWASLNLGIVLCIKCAGIHRAMGTHISKIRSFRLDTNAWTDEVVRTFEKVGGNEKVNARVWEALLPSYWINPKWDKCERIREHFIRMKYQKKMFLPPDPAKINPCVCKMPFQVLQGYVDWKSTDSKKWTTQQWAVLHSRFFF
;
A
#
# COMPACT_ATOMS: atom_id res chain seq x y z
N MET A 1 33.65 -13.30 6.50
CA MET A 1 33.67 -13.34 7.98
C MET A 1 34.16 -11.99 8.47
N ILE A 2 33.31 -11.22 9.17
CA ILE A 2 33.71 -9.90 9.69
C ILE A 2 34.69 -10.11 10.86
N SER A 3 35.80 -9.39 10.85
CA SER A 3 36.85 -9.49 11.86
C SER A 3 36.32 -9.24 13.28
N THR A 4 36.99 -9.79 14.28
CA THR A 4 36.70 -9.57 15.70
C THR A 4 36.69 -8.08 16.07
N GLU A 5 37.50 -7.26 15.41
CA GLU A 5 37.51 -5.80 15.54
C GLU A 5 36.23 -5.16 14.96
N GLY A 6 35.77 -5.63 13.80
CA GLY A 6 34.51 -5.18 13.19
C GLY A 6 33.28 -5.51 14.05
N LYS A 7 33.29 -6.63 14.76
CA LYS A 7 32.24 -6.97 15.76
C LYS A 7 32.30 -6.06 16.99
N ARG A 8 33.51 -5.65 17.41
CA ARG A 8 33.72 -4.75 18.56
C ARG A 8 33.25 -3.33 18.27
N ILE A 9 33.56 -2.82 17.08
CA ILE A 9 33.08 -1.54 16.55
C ILE A 9 31.55 -1.55 16.49
N LEU A 10 30.92 -2.58 15.89
CA LEU A 10 29.46 -2.69 15.86
C LEU A 10 28.81 -2.74 17.26
N SER A 11 29.48 -3.34 18.24
CA SER A 11 28.99 -3.40 19.64
C SER A 11 29.13 -2.08 20.42
N GLN A 12 30.09 -1.22 20.07
CA GLN A 12 30.27 0.10 20.70
C GLN A 12 29.41 1.19 20.05
N PHE A 13 28.99 1.01 18.79
CA PHE A 13 28.11 1.95 18.07
C PHE A 13 26.64 1.92 18.53
N GLY A 14 26.23 0.92 19.31
CA GLY A 14 24.86 0.77 19.83
C GLY A 14 24.44 1.76 20.93
N LYS A 15 25.27 2.75 21.30
CA LYS A 15 24.99 3.67 22.40
C LYS A 15 24.31 4.99 22.01
N ASN A 16 24.30 5.35 20.71
CA ASN A 16 23.65 6.56 20.23
C ASN A 16 22.39 6.20 19.44
N GLY A 17 21.22 6.28 20.08
CA GLY A 17 19.92 5.86 19.49
C GLY A 17 19.59 6.46 18.12
N PHE A 18 20.22 7.57 17.76
CA PHE A 18 20.09 8.21 16.45
C PHE A 18 20.74 7.41 15.30
N PHE A 19 21.86 6.72 15.55
CA PHE A 19 22.53 5.92 14.52
C PHE A 19 21.78 4.61 14.24
N CYS A 20 21.28 3.95 15.29
CA CYS A 20 20.46 2.74 15.17
C CYS A 20 19.17 3.01 14.38
N PHE A 21 18.58 4.19 14.55
CA PHE A 21 17.41 4.63 13.79
C PHE A 21 17.66 4.66 12.27
N PHE A 22 18.69 5.37 11.79
CA PHE A 22 18.95 5.43 10.34
C PHE A 22 19.31 4.07 9.75
N TYR A 23 20.11 3.27 10.47
CA TYR A 23 20.47 1.92 10.06
C TYR A 23 19.23 1.02 9.89
N ASN A 24 18.26 1.13 10.80
CA ASN A 24 17.03 0.37 10.76
C ASN A 24 16.12 0.77 9.59
N ILE A 25 16.04 2.07 9.27
CA ILE A 25 15.30 2.53 8.08
C ILE A 25 15.95 2.01 6.79
N GLU A 26 17.27 2.03 6.70
CA GLU A 26 17.98 1.52 5.51
C GLU A 26 17.73 0.02 5.28
N ARG A 27 17.71 -0.77 6.36
CA ARG A 27 17.33 -2.19 6.28
C ARG A 27 15.91 -2.39 5.77
N ILE A 28 14.94 -1.60 6.25
CA ILE A 28 13.55 -1.67 5.77
C ILE A 28 13.49 -1.26 4.30
N MET A 29 14.10 -0.15 3.91
CA MET A 29 14.08 0.35 2.53
C MET A 29 14.80 -0.57 1.55
N GLY A 30 15.80 -1.33 2.01
CA GLY A 30 16.53 -2.33 1.22
C GLY A 30 15.71 -3.58 0.88
N LEU A 31 14.52 -3.77 1.46
CA LEU A 31 13.66 -4.91 1.13
C LEU A 31 12.99 -4.75 -0.24
N PRO A 32 12.71 -5.87 -0.94
CA PRO A 32 12.05 -5.85 -2.25
C PRO A 32 10.75 -5.03 -2.28
N GLY A 33 10.68 -4.11 -3.24
CA GLY A 33 9.51 -3.25 -3.47
C GLY A 33 9.34 -2.07 -2.50
N ASN A 34 10.15 -1.93 -1.43
CA ASN A 34 9.99 -0.85 -0.46
C ASN A 34 10.44 0.53 -0.98
N MET A 35 11.18 0.56 -2.08
CA MET A 35 11.51 1.79 -2.83
C MET A 35 10.31 2.38 -3.59
N CYS A 36 9.15 1.73 -3.54
CA CYS A 36 7.89 2.23 -4.06
C CYS A 36 6.79 2.09 -3.02
N CYS A 37 5.84 3.01 -3.02
CA CYS A 37 4.65 2.96 -2.17
C CYS A 37 3.87 1.67 -2.45
N GLY A 38 3.55 0.93 -1.37
CA GLY A 38 2.84 -0.34 -1.44
C GLY A 38 1.43 -0.26 -2.02
N ASP A 39 0.84 0.94 -2.09
CA ASP A 39 -0.51 1.16 -2.61
C ASP A 39 -0.52 1.80 -4.00
N CYS A 40 0.11 2.96 -4.16
CA CYS A 40 0.06 3.73 -5.42
C CYS A 40 1.32 3.61 -6.29
N GLY A 41 2.35 2.89 -5.84
CA GLY A 41 3.59 2.72 -6.61
C GLY A 41 4.46 3.98 -6.74
N GLU A 42 4.11 5.08 -6.07
CA GLU A 42 4.94 6.30 -6.03
C GLU A 42 6.34 5.98 -5.50
N LYS A 43 7.39 6.45 -6.17
CA LYS A 43 8.78 6.21 -5.76
C LYS A 43 9.02 6.82 -4.38
N LEU A 44 9.72 6.07 -3.54
CA LEU A 44 10.06 6.44 -2.18
C LEU A 44 11.58 6.46 -1.99
N ASN A 45 11.99 7.22 -0.98
CA ASN A 45 13.32 7.16 -0.40
C ASN A 45 13.19 7.21 1.13
N LYS A 46 14.31 7.09 1.84
CA LYS A 46 14.34 7.05 3.31
C LYS A 46 13.79 8.31 3.98
N ASP A 47 13.79 9.46 3.29
CA ASP A 47 13.36 10.75 3.87
C ASP A 47 11.86 11.01 3.71
N ILE A 48 11.23 10.41 2.70
CA ILE A 48 9.79 10.63 2.38
C ILE A 48 8.91 9.42 2.73
N GLY A 49 9.50 8.32 3.17
CA GLY A 49 8.79 7.09 3.45
C GLY A 49 8.01 7.10 4.77
N TRP A 50 6.89 6.41 4.74
CA TRP A 50 6.04 6.08 5.89
C TRP A 50 5.88 4.57 5.92
N ALA A 51 5.51 3.99 7.06
CA ALA A 51 5.14 2.58 7.09
C ALA A 51 3.95 2.32 7.99
N SER A 52 3.22 1.25 7.68
CA SER A 52 2.26 0.65 8.59
C SER A 52 2.91 -0.53 9.29
N LEU A 53 3.14 -0.40 10.60
CA LEU A 53 3.91 -1.39 11.36
C LEU A 53 3.21 -2.75 11.44
N ASN A 54 1.89 -2.76 11.58
CA ASN A 54 1.11 -4.00 11.70
C ASN A 54 0.81 -4.66 10.35
N LEU A 55 0.79 -3.89 9.27
CA LEU A 55 0.52 -4.41 7.93
C LEU A 55 1.81 -4.78 7.17
N GLY A 56 2.96 -4.31 7.64
CA GLY A 56 4.27 -4.63 7.07
C GLY A 56 4.54 -3.96 5.72
N ILE A 57 3.96 -2.78 5.49
CA ILE A 57 4.04 -2.06 4.20
C ILE A 57 4.66 -0.67 4.36
N VAL A 58 5.37 -0.24 3.32
CA VAL A 58 5.96 1.11 3.18
C VAL A 58 5.11 1.93 2.20
N LEU A 59 4.85 3.19 2.55
CA LEU A 59 3.84 4.05 1.93
C LEU A 59 4.38 5.47 1.68
N CYS A 60 3.78 6.16 0.72
CA CYS A 60 3.93 7.61 0.59
C CYS A 60 3.03 8.36 1.58
N ILE A 61 3.29 9.66 1.78
CA ILE A 61 2.53 10.50 2.70
C ILE A 61 1.02 10.53 2.40
N LYS A 62 0.63 10.52 1.12
CA LYS A 62 -0.79 10.55 0.72
C LYS A 62 -1.53 9.28 1.12
N CYS A 63 -0.92 8.11 0.85
CA CYS A 63 -1.49 6.82 1.25
C CYS A 63 -1.48 6.67 2.77
N ALA A 64 -0.40 7.11 3.44
CA ALA A 64 -0.33 7.15 4.90
C ALA A 64 -1.45 7.98 5.52
N GLY A 65 -1.85 9.10 4.90
CA GLY A 65 -3.01 9.89 5.32
C GLY A 65 -4.33 9.10 5.31
N ILE A 66 -4.58 8.35 4.24
CA ILE A 66 -5.78 7.50 4.13
C ILE A 66 -5.74 6.38 5.17
N HIS A 67 -4.57 5.77 5.40
CA HIS A 67 -4.39 4.78 6.45
C HIS A 67 -4.65 5.31 7.85
N ARG A 68 -4.28 6.57 8.14
CA ARG A 68 -4.64 7.23 9.41
C ARG A 68 -6.14 7.38 9.56
N ALA A 69 -6.84 7.76 8.49
CA ALA A 69 -8.30 7.91 8.47
C ALA A 69 -9.06 6.57 8.65
N MET A 70 -8.43 5.43 8.32
CA MET A 70 -9.01 4.09 8.61
C MET A 70 -8.95 3.72 10.11
N GLY A 71 -8.09 4.35 10.89
CA GLY A 71 -7.95 4.13 12.33
C GLY A 71 -6.92 3.06 12.72
N THR A 72 -6.46 3.14 13.97
CA THR A 72 -5.34 2.33 14.52
C THR A 72 -5.64 0.85 14.70
N HIS A 73 -6.94 0.49 14.77
CA HIS A 73 -7.40 -0.89 14.77
C HIS A 73 -7.19 -1.57 13.40
N ILE A 74 -7.00 -0.80 12.33
CA ILE A 74 -6.70 -1.29 10.98
C ILE A 74 -5.22 -1.07 10.64
N SER A 75 -4.72 0.16 10.78
CA SER A 75 -3.36 0.51 10.34
C SER A 75 -2.64 1.40 11.33
N LYS A 76 -1.42 1.01 11.70
CA LYS A 76 -0.55 1.71 12.66
C LYS A 76 0.58 2.44 11.91
N ILE A 77 0.30 3.68 11.50
CA ILE A 77 1.21 4.49 10.68
C ILE A 77 2.34 5.13 11.51
N ARG A 78 3.56 5.06 10.99
CA ARG A 78 4.76 5.77 11.48
C ARG A 78 5.55 6.38 10.33
N SER A 79 6.15 7.53 10.56
CA SER A 79 7.06 8.24 9.66
C SER A 79 8.48 7.75 9.82
N PHE A 80 9.20 7.54 8.71
CA PHE A 80 10.63 7.28 8.78
C PHE A 80 11.46 8.47 9.25
N ARG A 81 10.92 9.69 9.29
CA ARG A 81 11.64 10.88 9.74
C ARG A 81 11.13 11.42 11.07
N LEU A 82 9.82 11.41 11.28
CA LEU A 82 9.19 12.08 12.42
C LEU A 82 9.09 11.19 13.67
N ASP A 83 9.06 9.85 13.50
CA ASP A 83 8.82 8.91 14.59
C ASP A 83 10.11 8.14 14.95
N THR A 84 11.14 8.85 15.41
CA THR A 84 12.51 8.29 15.63
C THR A 84 12.56 7.11 16.58
N ASN A 85 11.68 7.08 17.59
CA ASN A 85 11.65 6.01 18.59
C ASN A 85 10.83 4.77 18.18
N ALA A 86 10.17 4.80 17.01
CA ALA A 86 9.30 3.71 16.57
C ALA A 86 10.05 2.56 15.87
N TRP A 87 11.31 2.77 15.47
CA TRP A 87 12.05 1.87 14.58
C TRP A 87 13.06 1.04 15.36
N THR A 88 12.54 0.14 16.18
CA THR A 88 13.36 -0.82 16.94
C THR A 88 13.78 -2.00 16.05
N ASP A 89 14.82 -2.73 16.47
CA ASP A 89 15.24 -3.96 15.78
C ASP A 89 14.11 -4.99 15.64
N GLU A 90 13.21 -5.07 16.61
CA GLU A 90 12.07 -5.97 16.57
C GLU A 90 11.10 -5.60 15.44
N VAL A 91 10.85 -4.30 15.26
CA VAL A 91 10.05 -3.80 14.13
C VAL A 91 10.73 -4.14 12.81
N VAL A 92 12.03 -3.88 12.67
CA VAL A 92 12.77 -4.20 11.43
C VAL A 92 12.72 -5.69 11.11
N ARG A 93 12.94 -6.56 12.11
CA ARG A 93 12.83 -8.02 11.95
C ARG A 93 11.44 -8.44 11.48
N THR A 94 10.40 -7.72 11.90
CA THR A 94 9.05 -7.97 11.39
C THR A 94 8.95 -7.65 9.90
N PHE A 95 9.46 -6.50 9.46
CA PHE A 95 9.52 -6.15 8.03
C PHE A 95 10.34 -7.16 7.20
N GLU A 96 11.48 -7.61 7.74
CA GLU A 96 12.33 -8.63 7.09
C GLU A 96 11.60 -9.97 6.94
N LYS A 97 10.82 -10.39 7.94
CA LYS A 97 10.02 -11.63 7.90
C LYS A 97 8.91 -11.59 6.85
N VAL A 98 8.18 -10.49 6.73
CA VAL A 98 7.18 -10.32 5.64
C VAL A 98 7.85 -10.15 4.28
N GLY A 99 9.05 -9.56 4.25
CA GLY A 99 9.91 -9.50 3.08
C GLY A 99 9.63 -8.34 2.12
N GLY A 100 9.06 -7.25 2.63
CA GLY A 100 8.81 -6.01 1.89
C GLY A 100 7.49 -5.97 1.11
N ASN A 101 7.21 -4.80 0.54
CA ASN A 101 5.98 -4.46 -0.19
C ASN A 101 5.69 -5.45 -1.32
N GLU A 102 6.70 -5.87 -2.06
CA GLU A 102 6.54 -6.78 -3.19
C GLU A 102 5.97 -8.13 -2.72
N LYS A 103 6.60 -8.73 -1.71
CA LYS A 103 6.20 -10.04 -1.19
C LYS A 103 4.88 -9.98 -0.43
N VAL A 104 4.67 -8.98 0.43
CA VAL A 104 3.46 -8.88 1.23
C VAL A 104 2.23 -8.55 0.38
N ASN A 105 2.36 -7.73 -0.67
CA ASN A 105 1.28 -7.52 -1.62
C ASN A 105 0.98 -8.82 -2.39
N ALA A 106 2.01 -9.46 -2.97
CA ALA A 106 1.80 -10.67 -3.77
C ALA A 106 1.19 -11.84 -2.98
N ARG A 107 1.51 -11.97 -1.69
CA ARG A 107 1.07 -13.12 -0.87
C ARG A 107 -0.16 -12.83 -0.02
N VAL A 108 -0.41 -11.58 0.33
CA VAL A 108 -1.43 -11.21 1.31
C VAL A 108 -2.37 -10.17 0.74
N TRP A 109 -1.91 -8.93 0.56
CA TRP A 109 -2.83 -7.81 0.37
C TRP A 109 -3.35 -7.61 -1.06
N GLU A 110 -2.71 -8.20 -2.06
CA GLU A 110 -3.09 -8.15 -3.47
C GLU A 110 -3.08 -9.56 -4.10
N ALA A 111 -3.13 -10.62 -3.28
CA ALA A 111 -2.98 -12.01 -3.72
C ALA A 111 -4.03 -12.42 -4.75
N LEU A 112 -5.26 -11.90 -4.61
CA LEU A 112 -6.38 -12.13 -5.51
C LEU A 112 -6.82 -10.84 -6.21
N LEU A 113 -5.93 -9.86 -6.36
CA LEU A 113 -6.25 -8.60 -7.03
C LEU A 113 -6.55 -8.89 -8.52
N PRO A 114 -7.78 -8.64 -9.01
CA PRO A 114 -8.10 -8.89 -10.40
C PRO A 114 -7.40 -7.88 -11.32
N SER A 115 -6.97 -8.33 -12.50
CA SER A 115 -6.27 -7.50 -13.49
C SER A 115 -7.09 -6.30 -13.98
N TYR A 116 -8.42 -6.42 -13.99
CA TYR A 116 -9.35 -5.36 -14.39
C TYR A 116 -9.64 -4.33 -13.29
N TRP A 117 -9.13 -4.52 -12.06
CA TRP A 117 -9.41 -3.61 -10.97
C TRP A 117 -8.69 -2.27 -11.16
N ILE A 118 -9.39 -1.15 -10.94
CA ILE A 118 -8.80 0.18 -11.06
C ILE A 118 -7.78 0.39 -9.94
N ASN A 119 -6.49 0.38 -10.31
CA ASN A 119 -5.38 0.48 -9.37
C ASN A 119 -4.77 1.89 -9.38
N PRO A 120 -4.54 2.52 -8.21
CA PRO A 120 -3.91 3.83 -8.12
C PRO A 120 -2.45 3.86 -8.60
N LYS A 121 -1.85 2.70 -8.90
CA LYS A 121 -0.56 2.58 -9.61
C LYS A 121 -0.64 3.09 -11.05
N TRP A 122 -1.83 3.14 -11.66
CA TRP A 122 -2.03 3.60 -13.04
C TRP A 122 -2.85 4.89 -13.11
N ASP A 123 -3.84 5.05 -12.22
CA ASP A 123 -4.68 6.24 -12.12
C ASP A 123 -4.38 7.03 -10.84
N LYS A 124 -3.93 8.28 -10.98
CA LYS A 124 -3.51 9.10 -9.84
C LYS A 124 -4.66 9.82 -9.12
N CYS A 125 -5.92 9.62 -9.53
CA CYS A 125 -7.10 10.20 -8.92
C CYS A 125 -7.22 9.85 -7.43
N GLU A 126 -7.48 10.85 -6.59
CA GLU A 126 -7.51 10.68 -5.14
C GLU A 126 -8.68 9.79 -4.68
N ARG A 127 -9.84 9.89 -5.34
CA ARG A 127 -11.00 9.03 -5.05
C ARG A 127 -10.70 7.56 -5.33
N ILE A 128 -10.01 7.27 -6.43
CA ILE A 128 -9.57 5.91 -6.78
C ILE A 128 -8.56 5.40 -5.75
N ARG A 129 -7.60 6.24 -5.35
CA ARG A 129 -6.62 5.91 -4.31
C ARG A 129 -7.28 5.54 -2.98
N GLU A 130 -8.18 6.39 -2.48
CA GLU A 130 -8.87 6.11 -1.22
C GLU A 130 -9.72 4.84 -1.32
N HIS A 131 -10.49 4.70 -2.40
CA HIS A 131 -11.34 3.54 -2.61
C HIS A 131 -10.51 2.24 -2.62
N PHE A 132 -9.42 2.22 -3.39
CA PHE A 132 -8.52 1.06 -3.46
C PHE A 132 -7.96 0.67 -2.10
N ILE A 133 -7.43 1.64 -1.33
CA ILE A 133 -6.85 1.40 0.00
C ILE A 133 -7.89 0.83 0.97
N ARG A 134 -9.12 1.37 0.95
CA ARG A 134 -10.21 0.84 1.80
C ARG A 134 -10.61 -0.58 1.39
N MET A 135 -10.71 -0.87 0.10
CA MET A 135 -11.04 -2.23 -0.36
C MET A 135 -9.93 -3.24 0.02
N LYS A 136 -8.67 -2.81 -0.09
CA LYS A 136 -7.50 -3.61 0.24
C LYS A 136 -7.41 -3.96 1.72
N TYR A 137 -7.53 -2.98 2.63
CA TYR A 137 -7.23 -3.20 4.07
C TYR A 137 -8.46 -3.23 4.98
N GLN A 138 -9.47 -2.39 4.70
CA GLN A 138 -10.69 -2.33 5.53
C GLN A 138 -11.68 -3.44 5.14
N LYS A 139 -11.86 -3.68 3.85
CA LYS A 139 -12.75 -4.75 3.34
C LYS A 139 -12.01 -6.06 3.06
N LYS A 140 -10.68 -6.05 3.03
CA LYS A 140 -9.84 -7.25 2.86
C LYS A 140 -10.20 -8.04 1.59
N MET A 141 -10.57 -7.34 0.52
CA MET A 141 -11.18 -7.96 -0.66
C MET A 141 -10.21 -8.85 -1.47
N PHE A 142 -8.91 -8.58 -1.39
CA PHE A 142 -7.90 -9.24 -2.22
C PHE A 142 -7.01 -10.22 -1.44
N LEU A 143 -7.41 -10.55 -0.20
CA LEU A 143 -6.71 -11.56 0.60
C LEU A 143 -6.77 -12.93 -0.08
N PRO A 144 -5.77 -13.81 0.12
CA PRO A 144 -5.86 -15.19 -0.32
C PRO A 144 -7.13 -15.86 0.25
N PRO A 145 -7.68 -16.88 -0.44
CA PRO A 145 -8.92 -17.51 -0.01
C PRO A 145 -8.69 -18.11 1.37
N ASP A 146 -9.55 -17.77 2.32
CA ASP A 146 -9.62 -18.50 3.57
C ASP A 146 -10.32 -19.84 3.23
N PRO A 147 -9.68 -21.01 3.46
CA PRO A 147 -10.31 -22.30 3.19
C PRO A 147 -11.67 -22.45 3.89
N ALA A 148 -11.89 -21.74 5.02
CA ALA A 148 -13.14 -21.71 5.75
C ALA A 148 -14.10 -20.59 5.29
N LYS A 149 -13.64 -19.62 4.48
CA LYS A 149 -14.43 -18.48 4.00
C LYS A 149 -14.05 -18.15 2.56
N ILE A 150 -14.69 -18.84 1.61
CA ILE A 150 -14.59 -18.50 0.19
C ILE A 150 -15.06 -17.05 0.04
N ASN A 151 -14.16 -16.15 -0.36
CA ASN A 151 -14.50 -14.75 -0.59
C ASN A 151 -15.29 -14.66 -1.91
N PRO A 152 -16.61 -14.38 -1.89
CA PRO A 152 -17.43 -14.36 -3.11
C PRO A 152 -17.00 -13.25 -4.07
N CYS A 153 -16.22 -12.26 -3.61
CA CYS A 153 -15.71 -11.15 -4.42
C CYS A 153 -14.58 -11.54 -5.37
N VAL A 154 -13.98 -12.73 -5.20
CA VAL A 154 -12.91 -13.23 -6.07
C VAL A 154 -13.49 -13.87 -7.34
N CYS A 155 -14.70 -14.40 -7.28
CA CYS A 155 -15.33 -15.16 -8.37
C CYS A 155 -16.39 -14.37 -9.15
N LYS A 156 -16.70 -13.13 -8.75
CA LYS A 156 -17.65 -12.28 -9.48
C LYS A 156 -17.05 -10.89 -9.67
N MET A 157 -16.99 -10.43 -10.93
CA MET A 157 -16.83 -9.01 -11.22
C MET A 157 -17.85 -8.23 -10.39
N PRO A 158 -17.42 -7.26 -9.55
CA PRO A 158 -18.29 -6.70 -8.51
C PRO A 158 -19.30 -5.68 -9.03
N PHE A 159 -19.22 -5.26 -10.30
CA PHE A 159 -20.25 -4.37 -10.81
C PHE A 159 -21.39 -5.17 -11.40
N GLN A 160 -22.56 -4.99 -10.79
CA GLN A 160 -23.81 -5.02 -11.55
C GLN A 160 -23.69 -3.99 -12.68
N VAL A 161 -24.30 -4.25 -13.83
CA VAL A 161 -24.41 -3.28 -14.92
C VAL A 161 -24.82 -1.93 -14.33
N LEU A 162 -23.91 -0.96 -14.38
CA LEU A 162 -24.19 0.38 -13.88
C LEU A 162 -24.92 1.13 -14.99
N GLN A 163 -26.16 1.50 -14.72
CA GLN A 163 -27.01 2.22 -15.65
C GLN A 163 -27.54 3.47 -14.99
N GLY A 164 -27.49 4.59 -15.71
CA GLY A 164 -27.93 5.86 -15.16
C GLY A 164 -27.61 7.03 -16.05
N TYR A 165 -28.01 8.20 -15.58
CA TYR A 165 -27.74 9.46 -16.24
C TYR A 165 -26.34 9.97 -15.87
N VAL A 166 -25.55 10.31 -16.88
CA VAL A 166 -24.22 10.92 -16.73
C VAL A 166 -24.20 12.27 -17.42
N ASP A 167 -23.50 13.20 -16.80
CA ASP A 167 -23.17 14.47 -17.43
C ASP A 167 -21.90 14.27 -18.24
N TRP A 168 -21.94 14.62 -19.51
CA TRP A 168 -20.82 14.48 -20.42
C TRP A 168 -20.41 15.84 -20.97
N LYS A 169 -19.10 16.07 -21.03
CA LYS A 169 -18.54 17.27 -21.63
C LYS A 169 -18.04 16.95 -23.03
N SER A 170 -18.67 17.56 -24.03
CA SER A 170 -18.24 17.43 -25.42
C SER A 170 -16.80 17.95 -25.60
N THR A 171 -15.96 17.17 -26.26
CA THR A 171 -14.58 17.54 -26.58
C THR A 171 -14.53 18.78 -27.47
N ASP A 172 -15.47 18.88 -28.40
CA ASP A 172 -15.44 19.87 -29.47
C ASP A 172 -16.08 21.19 -29.03
N SER A 173 -17.22 21.11 -28.34
CA SER A 173 -17.96 22.30 -27.92
C SER A 173 -17.62 22.78 -26.51
N LYS A 174 -16.92 21.97 -25.70
CA LYS A 174 -16.68 22.17 -24.26
C LYS A 174 -17.96 22.43 -23.44
N LYS A 175 -19.15 22.17 -24.00
CA LYS A 175 -20.44 22.30 -23.30
C LYS A 175 -20.71 21.02 -22.53
N TRP A 176 -21.30 21.19 -21.34
CA TRP A 176 -21.85 20.09 -20.57
C TRP A 176 -23.23 19.76 -21.13
N THR A 177 -23.42 18.50 -21.52
CA THR A 177 -24.73 17.94 -21.77
C THR A 177 -25.12 17.15 -20.53
N THR A 178 -26.19 17.58 -19.87
CA THR A 178 -26.68 16.93 -18.66
C THR A 178 -27.58 15.76 -19.02
N GLN A 179 -27.57 14.73 -18.18
CA GLN A 179 -28.50 13.60 -18.25
C GLN A 179 -28.46 12.75 -19.54
N GLN A 180 -27.27 12.36 -20.00
CA GLN A 180 -27.19 11.29 -21.01
C GLN A 180 -27.31 9.92 -20.35
N TRP A 181 -28.18 9.05 -20.88
CA TRP A 181 -28.27 7.68 -20.40
C TRP A 181 -27.02 6.90 -20.82
N ALA A 182 -26.30 6.34 -19.86
CA ALA A 182 -25.16 5.48 -20.10
C ALA A 182 -25.36 4.15 -19.38
N VAL A 183 -24.90 3.09 -20.06
CA VAL A 183 -24.80 1.74 -19.50
C VAL A 183 -23.35 1.33 -19.55
N LEU A 184 -22.75 1.12 -18.38
CA LEU A 184 -21.36 0.73 -18.24
C LEU A 184 -21.30 -0.80 -18.15
N HIS A 185 -20.96 -1.42 -19.27
CA HIS A 185 -20.71 -2.87 -19.37
C HIS A 185 -19.26 -3.20 -19.03
N SER A 186 -19.03 -4.41 -18.50
CA SER A 186 -17.69 -5.00 -18.47
C SER A 186 -17.27 -5.31 -19.88
N ARG A 187 -16.25 -4.61 -20.37
CA ARG A 187 -15.64 -4.94 -21.66
C ARG A 187 -14.76 -6.19 -21.62
N PHE A 188 -14.81 -6.96 -20.54
CA PHE A 188 -14.15 -8.26 -20.41
C PHE A 188 -15.21 -9.35 -20.49
N PHE A 189 -15.61 -9.67 -21.71
CA PHE A 189 -16.17 -10.98 -22.04
C PHE A 189 -14.96 -11.91 -22.24
N PHE A 190 -14.94 -13.05 -21.54
CA PHE A 190 -14.16 -14.20 -21.99
C PHE A 190 -14.84 -14.81 -23.21
#